data_AF-M4SDN1-F1
#
_entry.id   AF-M4SDN1-F1
#
_cell.length_a   1.000
_cell.length_b   1.000
_cell.length_c   1.000
_cell.angle_alpha   90.00
_cell.angle_beta   90.00
_cell.angle_gamma   90.00
#
_symmetry.space_group_name_H-M   'P 1'
#
loop_
_entity.id
_entity.type
_entity.pdbx_description
1 polymer ?
#
loop_
_entity_poly.entity_id
_entity_poly.type
_entity_poly.pdbx_seq_one_letter_code
_entity_poly.pdbx_strand_id
1 'polypeptide(L)'
;MRPVPDDFAALAATMSRAQMQAHYRVRSSTLSAWYVAAGLRPPVPSQQRPAPADFAEHGRRPSAELRERYGCSNELLARWRKQHGISMADGPTARPVPEDFAIRARSSTNRELAEHYGVGRALISRWRAKCGLSGGISTYRWKVPTPTQVGARDSSLAGRAADHLRLPRAGSWVVFRCDAAGTADPSGGHFRVGTRLMTEDEMIQFAERKGFAAFPADALGSSRQHGAALS
;
A
#
# COMPACT_ATOMS: atom_id res chain seq x y z
N MET A 1 -17.69 36.51 -15.59
CA MET A 1 -16.79 37.07 -14.54
C MET A 1 -17.64 37.89 -13.58
N ARG A 2 -17.39 37.83 -12.27
CA ARG A 2 -18.10 38.70 -11.31
C ARG A 2 -17.49 40.11 -11.36
N PRO A 3 -18.29 41.19 -11.40
CA PRO A 3 -17.77 42.56 -11.35
C PRO A 3 -17.04 42.81 -10.03
N VAL A 4 -16.14 43.80 -10.01
CA VAL A 4 -15.42 44.23 -8.80
C VAL A 4 -16.43 44.93 -7.89
N PRO A 5 -16.57 44.52 -6.62
CA PRO A 5 -17.40 45.24 -5.65
C PRO A 5 -16.88 46.65 -5.38
N ASP A 6 -17.78 47.62 -5.19
CA ASP A 6 -17.40 49.04 -4.99
C ASP A 6 -16.57 49.27 -3.70
N ASP A 7 -16.76 48.43 -2.69
CA ASP A 7 -16.03 48.47 -1.42
C ASP A 7 -14.66 47.77 -1.44
N PHE A 8 -14.33 47.11 -2.56
CA PHE A 8 -13.16 46.25 -2.67
C PHE A 8 -11.85 47.00 -2.38
N ALA A 9 -11.70 48.21 -2.91
CA ALA A 9 -10.48 48.99 -2.76
C ALA A 9 -10.25 49.43 -1.30
N ALA A 10 -11.30 49.80 -0.60
CA ALA A 10 -11.23 50.19 0.81
C ALA A 10 -10.88 49.00 1.72
N LEU A 11 -11.49 47.83 1.46
CA LEU A 11 -11.22 46.62 2.23
C LEU A 11 -9.85 46.00 1.91
N ALA A 12 -9.39 46.11 0.67
CA ALA A 12 -8.05 45.64 0.26
C ALA A 12 -6.92 46.36 1.00
N ALA A 13 -7.14 47.60 1.45
CA ALA A 13 -6.16 48.35 2.24
C ALA A 13 -6.02 47.87 3.69
N THR A 14 -7.03 47.16 4.23
CA THR A 14 -7.11 46.81 5.66
C THR A 14 -7.05 45.30 5.92
N MET A 15 -7.44 44.46 4.96
CA MET A 15 -7.52 43.02 5.13
C MET A 15 -6.42 42.27 4.37
N SER A 16 -5.95 41.16 4.94
CA SER A 16 -5.09 40.23 4.23
C SER A 16 -5.84 39.54 3.07
N ARG A 17 -5.10 39.03 2.08
CA ARG A 17 -5.68 38.32 0.94
C ARG A 17 -6.56 37.13 1.34
N ALA A 18 -6.22 36.40 2.40
CA ALA A 18 -7.00 35.28 2.92
C ALA A 18 -8.32 35.76 3.56
N GLN A 19 -8.27 36.86 4.31
CA GLN A 19 -9.49 37.49 4.85
C GLN A 19 -10.40 37.98 3.73
N MET A 20 -9.84 38.58 2.65
CA MET A 20 -10.61 38.98 1.47
C MET A 20 -11.28 37.77 0.76
N GLN A 21 -10.61 36.62 0.70
CA GLN A 21 -11.21 35.38 0.14
C GLN A 21 -12.40 34.91 0.97
N ALA A 22 -12.24 34.91 2.29
CA ALA A 22 -13.28 34.49 3.22
C ALA A 22 -14.48 35.45 3.20
N HIS A 23 -14.21 36.77 3.19
CA HIS A 23 -15.24 37.81 3.19
C HIS A 23 -16.12 37.75 1.94
N TYR A 24 -15.52 37.76 0.75
CA TYR A 24 -16.26 37.73 -0.51
C TYR A 24 -16.65 36.32 -0.98
N ARG A 25 -16.17 35.27 -0.29
CA ARG A 25 -16.37 33.85 -0.64
C ARG A 25 -15.99 33.54 -2.09
N VAL A 26 -14.87 34.11 -2.54
CA VAL A 26 -14.35 33.93 -3.91
C VAL A 26 -13.02 33.18 -3.92
N ARG A 27 -12.71 32.56 -5.07
CA ARG A 27 -11.41 31.91 -5.28
C ARG A 27 -10.28 32.93 -5.42
N SER A 28 -9.04 32.50 -5.19
CA SER A 28 -7.83 33.33 -5.33
C SER A 28 -7.71 33.98 -6.71
N SER A 29 -8.11 33.28 -7.77
CA SER A 29 -8.04 33.78 -9.15
C SER A 29 -8.99 34.96 -9.39
N THR A 30 -10.18 34.92 -8.82
CA THR A 30 -11.15 36.03 -8.90
C THR A 30 -10.62 37.27 -8.19
N LEU A 31 -10.03 37.13 -7.00
CA LEU A 31 -9.39 38.26 -6.33
C LEU A 31 -8.23 38.83 -7.14
N SER A 32 -7.38 37.99 -7.76
CA SER A 32 -6.32 38.49 -8.64
C SER A 32 -6.88 39.36 -9.76
N ALA A 33 -7.97 38.93 -10.40
CA ALA A 33 -8.62 39.71 -11.45
C ALA A 33 -9.17 41.05 -10.91
N TRP A 34 -9.73 41.06 -9.70
CA TRP A 34 -10.23 42.28 -9.06
C TRP A 34 -9.12 43.26 -8.67
N TYR A 35 -7.98 42.78 -8.17
CA TYR A 35 -6.79 43.61 -7.94
C TYR A 35 -6.33 44.30 -9.24
N VAL A 36 -6.22 43.55 -10.34
CA VAL A 36 -5.85 44.10 -11.65
C VAL A 36 -6.88 45.12 -12.16
N ALA A 37 -8.17 44.79 -12.10
CA ALA A 37 -9.24 45.65 -12.57
C ALA A 37 -9.36 46.96 -11.76
N ALA A 38 -9.07 46.90 -10.46
CA ALA A 38 -9.04 48.08 -9.58
C ALA A 38 -7.72 48.87 -9.66
N GLY A 39 -6.76 48.45 -10.49
CA GLY A 39 -5.43 49.08 -10.55
C GLY A 39 -4.60 48.91 -9.26
N LEU A 40 -4.99 47.98 -8.39
CA LEU A 40 -4.33 47.72 -7.12
C LEU A 40 -3.29 46.62 -7.29
N ARG A 41 -2.11 46.82 -6.70
CA ARG A 41 -1.11 45.75 -6.62
C ARG A 41 -1.60 44.74 -5.59
N PRO A 42 -1.71 43.44 -5.93
CA PRO A 42 -2.06 42.43 -4.94
C PRO A 42 -1.02 42.47 -3.80
N PRO A 43 -1.45 42.34 -2.53
CA PRO A 43 -0.53 42.30 -1.42
C PRO A 43 0.47 41.18 -1.70
N VAL A 44 1.75 41.53 -1.61
CA VAL A 44 2.84 40.57 -1.81
C VAL A 44 2.56 39.42 -0.86
N PRO A 45 2.60 38.14 -1.30
CA PRO A 45 2.47 37.02 -0.38
C PRO A 45 3.42 37.29 0.78
N SER A 46 2.89 37.26 2.01
CA SER A 46 3.58 37.63 3.24
C SER A 46 5.02 37.16 3.14
N GLN A 47 5.97 38.10 3.13
CA GLN A 47 7.38 37.77 2.96
C GLN A 47 7.72 36.68 3.96
N GLN A 48 8.06 35.52 3.41
CA GLN A 48 8.38 34.34 4.18
C GLN A 48 9.52 34.69 5.13
N ARG A 49 9.26 34.64 6.45
CA ARG A 49 10.29 34.97 7.47
C ARG A 49 11.56 34.18 7.15
N PRO A 50 12.70 34.83 6.82
CA PRO A 50 13.92 34.12 6.45
C PRO A 50 14.44 33.29 7.63
N ALA A 51 15.22 32.26 7.34
CA ALA A 51 15.89 31.50 8.39
C ALA A 51 16.89 32.40 9.13
N PRO A 52 16.93 32.37 10.47
CA PRO A 52 18.01 32.96 11.24
C PRO A 52 19.37 32.43 10.77
N ALA A 53 20.42 33.25 10.78
CA ALA A 53 21.75 32.85 10.33
C ALA A 53 22.33 31.67 11.13
N ASP A 54 22.01 31.58 12.42
CA ASP A 54 22.41 30.50 13.34
C ASP A 54 21.55 29.23 13.18
N PHE A 55 20.51 29.25 12.34
CA PHE A 55 19.61 28.11 12.20
C PHE A 55 20.30 26.86 11.67
N ALA A 56 21.29 27.01 10.78
CA ALA A 56 22.01 25.87 10.20
C ALA A 56 22.73 25.02 11.26
N GLU A 57 23.25 25.66 12.32
CA GLU A 57 23.95 24.98 13.42
C GLU A 57 22.98 24.23 14.35
N HIS A 58 21.78 24.78 14.52
CA HIS A 58 20.80 24.26 15.46
C HIS A 58 19.70 23.41 14.82
N GLY A 59 19.57 23.42 13.50
CA GLY A 59 18.40 22.84 12.83
C GLY A 59 18.26 21.31 12.98
N ARG A 60 19.30 20.61 13.46
CA ARG A 60 19.23 19.18 13.83
C ARG A 60 18.64 18.91 15.23
N ARG A 61 18.48 19.93 16.07
CA ARG A 61 17.90 19.79 17.41
C ARG A 61 16.40 19.44 17.36
N PRO A 62 15.83 18.89 18.44
CA PRO A 62 14.39 18.59 18.51
C PRO A 62 13.54 19.82 18.23
N SER A 63 12.40 19.64 17.56
CA SER A 63 11.53 20.77 17.20
C SER A 63 11.01 21.55 18.42
N ALA A 64 10.83 20.89 19.59
CA ALA A 64 10.39 21.57 20.81
C ALA A 64 11.36 22.67 21.23
N GLU A 65 12.66 22.36 21.25
CA GLU A 65 13.72 23.30 21.63
C GLU A 65 13.85 24.45 20.60
N LEU A 66 13.74 24.14 19.30
CA LEU A 66 13.78 25.17 18.26
C LEU A 66 12.56 26.10 18.31
N ARG A 67 11.40 25.59 18.72
CA ARG A 67 10.19 26.41 18.92
C ARG A 67 10.38 27.39 20.08
N GLU A 68 10.93 26.93 21.19
CA GLU A 68 11.25 27.77 22.35
C GLU A 68 12.28 28.85 21.98
N ARG A 69 13.33 28.47 21.26
CA ARG A 69 14.41 29.39 20.86
C ARG A 69 13.98 30.44 19.83
N TYR A 70 13.26 30.04 18.78
CA TYR A 70 12.95 30.93 17.65
C TYR A 70 11.51 31.48 17.66
N GLY A 71 10.67 31.00 18.58
CA GLY A 71 9.28 31.45 18.73
C GLY A 71 8.44 31.23 17.46
N CYS A 72 8.59 30.09 16.80
CA CYS A 72 7.94 29.82 15.51
C CYS A 72 7.23 28.46 15.44
N SER A 73 6.45 28.26 14.37
CA SER A 73 5.70 27.01 14.16
C SER A 73 6.58 25.88 13.62
N ASN A 74 6.12 24.63 13.81
CA ASN A 74 6.78 23.45 13.24
C ASN A 74 6.90 23.51 11.71
N GLU A 75 5.94 24.13 11.03
CA GLU A 75 5.94 24.29 9.57
C GLU A 75 7.07 25.21 9.13
N LEU A 76 7.28 26.31 9.85
CA LEU A 76 8.38 27.24 9.58
C LEU A 76 9.73 26.56 9.79
N LEU A 77 9.88 25.80 10.88
CA LEU A 77 11.07 25.00 11.18
C LEU A 77 11.33 23.92 10.12
N ALA A 78 10.29 23.21 9.69
CA ALA A 78 10.40 22.18 8.65
C ALA A 78 10.87 22.79 7.31
N ARG A 79 10.34 23.97 6.97
CA ARG A 79 10.76 24.70 5.78
C ARG A 79 12.22 25.16 5.89
N TRP A 80 12.62 25.76 7.02
CA TRP A 80 14.01 26.18 7.22
C TRP A 80 14.96 24.97 7.17
N ARG A 81 14.60 23.85 7.78
CA ARG A 81 15.38 22.59 7.65
C ARG A 81 15.52 22.16 6.20
N LYS A 82 14.44 22.19 5.42
CA LYS A 82 14.49 21.89 3.98
C LYS A 82 15.40 22.86 3.21
N GLN A 83 15.32 24.15 3.49
CA GLN A 83 16.15 25.19 2.86
C GLN A 83 17.65 24.97 3.10
N HIS A 84 18.02 24.46 4.28
CA HIS A 84 19.40 24.16 4.66
C HIS A 84 19.79 22.69 4.43
N GLY A 85 18.95 21.87 3.79
CA GLY A 85 19.24 20.45 3.53
C GLY A 85 19.33 19.59 4.81
N ILE A 86 18.75 20.04 5.92
CA ILE A 86 18.79 19.33 7.20
C ILE A 86 17.67 18.29 7.26
N SER A 87 18.04 17.01 7.20
CA SER A 87 17.13 15.89 7.42
C SER A 87 17.10 15.48 8.89
N MET A 88 15.89 15.35 9.46
CA MET A 88 15.68 14.78 10.80
C MET A 88 15.81 13.25 10.83
N ALA A 89 15.82 12.60 9.66
CA ALA A 89 15.92 11.14 9.58
C ALA A 89 17.28 10.61 10.08
N ASP A 90 18.29 11.47 10.15
CA ASP A 90 19.67 11.16 10.49
C ASP A 90 20.10 11.71 11.86
N GLY A 91 19.13 12.06 12.71
CA GLY A 91 19.42 12.56 14.05
C GLY A 91 20.12 11.50 14.95
N PRO A 92 20.86 11.92 15.98
CA PRO A 92 21.60 11.03 16.88
C PRO A 92 20.72 10.05 17.68
N THR A 93 19.41 10.29 17.76
CA THR A 93 18.43 9.36 18.37
C THR A 93 17.97 8.27 17.41
N ALA A 94 18.47 8.25 16.17
CA ALA A 94 18.18 7.21 15.19
C ALA A 94 18.74 5.87 15.67
N ARG A 95 17.87 4.94 16.06
CA ARG A 95 18.28 3.55 16.31
C ARG A 95 19.08 2.99 15.12
N PRO A 96 20.27 2.40 15.37
CA PRO A 96 21.10 1.80 14.33
C PRO A 96 20.36 0.63 13.67
N VAL A 97 20.76 0.27 12.46
CA VAL A 97 20.23 -0.91 11.77
C VAL A 97 20.84 -2.15 12.44
N PRO A 98 20.05 -3.11 12.93
CA PRO A 98 20.57 -4.38 13.44
C PRO A 98 21.35 -5.14 12.36
N GLU A 99 22.41 -5.87 12.72
CA GLU A 99 23.27 -6.58 11.76
C GLU A 99 22.50 -7.67 10.98
N ASP A 100 21.57 -8.35 11.63
CA ASP A 100 20.74 -9.41 11.01
C ASP A 100 19.57 -8.87 10.18
N PHE A 101 19.35 -7.54 10.20
CA PHE A 101 18.23 -6.89 9.54
C PHE A 101 18.20 -7.17 8.04
N ALA A 102 19.34 -7.02 7.35
CA ALA A 102 19.41 -7.17 5.90
C ALA A 102 19.08 -8.60 5.44
N ILE A 103 19.40 -9.61 6.24
CA ILE A 103 19.13 -11.01 5.95
C ILE A 103 17.61 -11.28 6.08
N ARG A 104 17.02 -10.90 7.22
CA ARG A 104 15.58 -11.10 7.48
C ARG A 104 14.69 -10.26 6.56
N ALA A 105 15.11 -9.04 6.24
CA ALA A 105 14.29 -8.12 5.44
C ALA A 105 14.07 -8.59 3.99
N ARG A 106 14.86 -9.56 3.49
CA ARG A 106 14.67 -10.16 2.15
C ARG A 106 13.44 -11.04 2.05
N SER A 107 12.99 -11.66 3.15
CA SER A 107 11.88 -12.61 3.17
C SER A 107 10.69 -12.18 4.02
N SER A 108 10.88 -11.23 4.95
CA SER A 108 9.80 -10.76 5.83
C SER A 108 9.18 -9.44 5.37
N THR A 109 7.89 -9.28 5.67
CA THR A 109 7.15 -8.04 5.45
C THR A 109 7.53 -6.97 6.49
N ASN A 110 7.26 -5.69 6.20
CA ASN A 110 7.54 -4.60 7.15
C ASN A 110 6.75 -4.73 8.47
N ARG A 111 5.63 -5.45 8.47
CA ARG A 111 4.84 -5.70 9.69
C ARG A 111 5.54 -6.72 10.58
N GLU A 112 5.92 -7.86 10.02
CA GLU A 112 6.61 -8.92 10.77
C GLU A 112 7.95 -8.42 11.33
N LEU A 113 8.69 -7.62 10.55
CA LEU A 113 9.92 -7.00 11.04
C LEU A 113 9.65 -5.99 12.17
N ALA A 114 8.57 -5.21 12.07
CA ALA A 114 8.19 -4.26 13.12
C ALA A 114 7.84 -4.98 14.44
N GLU A 115 7.11 -6.08 14.35
CA GLU A 115 6.79 -6.95 15.49
C GLU A 115 8.05 -7.62 16.06
N HIS A 116 8.93 -8.16 15.20
CA HIS A 116 10.15 -8.85 15.60
C HIS A 116 11.14 -7.95 16.34
N TYR A 117 11.37 -6.72 15.86
CA TYR A 117 12.31 -5.78 16.50
C TYR A 117 11.64 -4.87 17.54
N GLY A 118 10.33 -4.97 17.74
CA GLY A 118 9.59 -4.09 18.65
C GLY A 118 9.68 -2.61 18.26
N VAL A 119 9.60 -2.31 16.96
CA VAL A 119 9.72 -0.94 16.44
C VAL A 119 8.62 -0.56 15.47
N GLY A 120 8.40 0.74 15.26
CA GLY A 120 7.44 1.22 14.29
C GLY A 120 7.81 0.91 12.84
N ARG A 121 6.80 0.68 11.99
CA ARG A 121 6.97 0.37 10.55
C ARG A 121 7.74 1.43 9.77
N ALA A 122 7.64 2.71 10.16
CA ALA A 122 8.41 3.80 9.56
C ALA A 122 9.93 3.63 9.76
N LEU A 123 10.34 3.13 10.93
CA LEU A 123 11.74 2.84 11.23
C LEU A 123 12.24 1.66 10.38
N ILE A 124 11.45 0.60 10.24
CA ILE A 124 11.75 -0.53 9.35
C ILE A 124 11.93 -0.08 7.90
N SER A 125 11.03 0.77 7.40
CA SER A 125 11.17 1.33 6.03
C SER A 125 12.47 2.11 5.85
N ARG A 126 12.90 2.87 6.88
CA ARG A 126 14.18 3.57 6.86
C ARG A 126 15.37 2.61 6.87
N TRP A 127 15.34 1.58 7.72
CA TRP A 127 16.39 0.56 7.76
C TRP A 127 16.50 -0.18 6.42
N ARG A 128 15.38 -0.50 5.78
CA ARG A 128 15.36 -1.07 4.42
C ARG A 128 16.03 -0.15 3.41
N ALA A 129 15.71 1.15 3.43
CA ALA A 129 16.35 2.13 2.55
C ALA A 129 17.87 2.20 2.78
N LYS A 130 18.33 2.18 4.03
CA LYS A 130 19.76 2.15 4.37
C LYS A 130 20.47 0.88 3.89
N CYS A 131 19.76 -0.25 3.84
CA CYS A 131 20.28 -1.51 3.30
C CYS A 131 20.08 -1.66 1.77
N GLY A 132 19.62 -0.63 1.07
CA GLY A 132 19.34 -0.71 -0.38
C GLY A 132 18.13 -1.59 -0.74
N LEU A 133 17.30 -1.96 0.23
CA LEU A 133 16.09 -2.76 0.04
C LEU A 133 14.89 -1.84 -0.24
N SER A 134 14.86 -1.19 -1.40
CA SER A 134 13.74 -0.32 -1.81
C SER A 134 12.48 -1.14 -2.10
N GLY A 135 11.34 -0.69 -1.55
CA GLY A 135 10.08 -1.43 -1.59
C GLY A 135 10.02 -2.50 -0.49
N GLY A 136 8.97 -2.45 0.34
CA GLY A 136 8.62 -3.64 1.13
C GLY A 136 8.28 -4.78 0.18
N ILE A 137 8.38 -6.03 0.65
CA ILE A 137 7.67 -7.14 -0.02
C ILE A 137 6.21 -6.73 -0.02
N SER A 138 5.75 -6.23 -1.16
CA SER A 138 4.41 -5.70 -1.28
C SER A 138 3.49 -6.88 -1.03
N THR A 139 2.68 -6.79 0.01
CA THR A 139 1.43 -7.57 0.07
C THR A 139 0.51 -6.96 -0.98
N TYR A 140 0.90 -7.03 -2.26
CA TYR A 140 0.06 -6.60 -3.36
C TYR A 140 -1.13 -7.54 -3.27
N ARG A 141 -2.21 -7.01 -2.70
CA ARG A 141 -3.50 -7.69 -2.63
C ARG A 141 -3.96 -7.73 -4.07
N TRP A 142 -3.53 -8.76 -4.80
CA TRP A 142 -4.13 -9.11 -6.06
C TRP A 142 -5.64 -9.03 -5.83
N LYS A 143 -6.32 -8.17 -6.59
CA LYS A 143 -7.76 -8.28 -6.70
C LYS A 143 -7.97 -9.68 -7.24
N VAL A 144 -8.30 -10.63 -6.36
CA VAL A 144 -8.69 -11.97 -6.77
C VAL A 144 -9.80 -11.72 -7.76
N PRO A 145 -9.64 -12.08 -9.05
CA PRO A 145 -10.72 -11.97 -10.00
C PRO A 145 -11.91 -12.67 -9.38
N THR A 146 -13.04 -11.97 -9.25
CA THR A 146 -14.28 -12.58 -8.76
C THR A 146 -14.45 -13.86 -9.58
N PRO A 147 -14.49 -15.06 -8.96
CA PRO A 147 -14.58 -16.29 -9.71
C PRO A 147 -15.85 -16.20 -10.56
N THR A 148 -15.70 -16.08 -11.87
CA THR A 148 -16.81 -16.24 -12.80
C THR A 148 -17.36 -17.62 -12.52
N GLN A 149 -18.62 -17.72 -12.08
CA GLN A 149 -19.24 -19.00 -11.80
C GLN A 149 -19.18 -19.85 -13.07
N VAL A 150 -18.31 -20.86 -13.06
CA VAL A 150 -18.21 -21.84 -14.13
C VAL A 150 -19.47 -22.70 -14.04
N GLY A 151 -20.35 -22.57 -15.03
CA GLY A 151 -21.52 -23.43 -15.18
C GLY A 151 -21.07 -24.88 -15.36
N ALA A 152 -21.69 -25.78 -14.60
CA ALA A 152 -21.39 -27.20 -14.42
C ALA A 152 -20.05 -27.50 -13.73
N ARG A 153 -20.12 -28.13 -12.54
CA ARG A 153 -18.93 -28.66 -11.85
C ARG A 153 -18.32 -29.77 -12.71
N ASP A 154 -17.08 -29.60 -13.12
CA ASP A 154 -16.30 -30.62 -13.81
C ASP A 154 -16.08 -31.82 -12.89
N SER A 155 -16.75 -32.94 -13.19
CA SER A 155 -16.67 -34.19 -12.42
C SER A 155 -15.47 -35.05 -12.79
N SER A 156 -14.63 -34.62 -13.74
CA SER A 156 -13.40 -35.32 -14.09
C SER A 156 -12.45 -35.44 -12.88
N LEU A 157 -11.47 -36.32 -12.97
CA LEU A 157 -10.46 -36.47 -11.92
C LEU A 157 -9.65 -35.16 -11.74
N ALA A 158 -9.31 -34.49 -12.84
CA ALA A 158 -8.62 -33.20 -12.81
C ALA A 158 -9.51 -32.06 -12.27
N GLY A 159 -10.80 -32.07 -12.58
CA GLY A 159 -11.78 -31.14 -12.00
C GLY A 159 -11.89 -31.27 -10.48
N ARG A 160 -11.95 -32.51 -9.97
CA ARG A 160 -11.93 -32.79 -8.51
C ARG A 160 -10.61 -32.39 -7.86
N ALA A 161 -9.48 -32.61 -8.52
CA ALA A 161 -8.16 -32.18 -8.07
C ALA A 161 -8.08 -30.64 -7.96
N ALA A 162 -8.60 -29.93 -8.97
CA ALA A 162 -8.70 -28.47 -8.99
C ALA A 162 -9.58 -27.94 -7.86
N ASP A 163 -10.73 -28.58 -7.60
CA ASP A 163 -11.61 -28.21 -6.50
C ASP A 163 -10.95 -28.39 -5.13
N HIS A 164 -10.17 -29.47 -4.94
CA HIS A 164 -9.41 -29.67 -3.70
C HIS A 164 -8.41 -28.53 -3.45
N LEU A 165 -7.72 -28.07 -4.50
CA LEU A 165 -6.77 -26.96 -4.40
C LEU A 165 -7.42 -25.60 -4.09
N ARG A 166 -8.69 -25.41 -4.49
CA ARG A 166 -9.46 -24.20 -4.16
C ARG A 166 -9.84 -24.13 -2.68
N LEU A 167 -9.82 -25.26 -1.95
CA LEU A 167 -10.19 -25.29 -0.54
C LEU A 167 -9.14 -24.55 0.33
N PRO A 168 -9.58 -23.89 1.42
CA PRO A 168 -8.68 -23.18 2.34
C PRO A 168 -7.56 -24.08 2.89
N ARG A 169 -7.88 -25.34 3.21
CA ARG A 169 -6.95 -26.33 3.76
C ARG A 169 -5.78 -26.69 2.82
N ALA A 170 -5.96 -26.55 1.51
CA ALA A 170 -4.94 -26.89 0.51
C ALA A 170 -4.06 -25.67 0.12
N GLY A 171 -4.35 -24.49 0.67
CA GLY A 171 -3.67 -23.24 0.37
C GLY A 171 -4.52 -22.20 -0.37
N SER A 172 -5.82 -22.48 -0.60
CA SER A 172 -6.76 -21.54 -1.23
C SER A 172 -6.28 -21.02 -2.59
N TRP A 173 -5.83 -21.93 -3.46
CA TRP A 173 -5.26 -21.57 -4.75
C TRP A 173 -6.33 -21.02 -5.70
N VAL A 174 -5.97 -19.99 -6.47
CA VAL A 174 -6.80 -19.52 -7.59
C VAL A 174 -6.58 -20.47 -8.76
N VAL A 175 -7.58 -21.32 -8.99
CA VAL A 175 -7.56 -22.36 -10.03
C VAL A 175 -8.72 -22.18 -10.99
N PHE A 176 -8.45 -22.15 -12.29
CA PHE A 176 -9.48 -22.14 -13.33
C PHE A 176 -9.03 -22.92 -14.56
N ARG A 177 -10.00 -23.40 -15.35
CA ARG A 177 -9.76 -24.15 -16.58
C ARG A 177 -9.46 -23.18 -17.72
N CYS A 178 -8.53 -23.55 -18.58
CA CYS A 178 -8.02 -22.70 -19.65
C CYS A 178 -7.60 -23.51 -20.87
N ASP A 179 -7.40 -22.81 -21.99
CA ASP A 179 -6.76 -23.36 -23.18
C ASP A 179 -5.23 -23.50 -23.00
N ALA A 180 -4.55 -24.03 -24.03
CA ALA A 180 -3.09 -24.18 -24.03
C ALA A 180 -2.33 -22.83 -24.04
N ALA A 181 -3.01 -21.71 -24.31
CA ALA A 181 -2.45 -20.37 -24.23
C ALA A 181 -2.64 -19.74 -22.82
N GLY A 182 -3.38 -20.39 -21.93
CA GLY A 182 -3.68 -19.91 -20.58
C GLY A 182 -4.83 -18.92 -20.49
N THR A 183 -5.65 -18.82 -21.54
CA THR A 183 -6.90 -18.06 -21.58
C THR A 183 -8.03 -18.88 -20.97
N ALA A 184 -8.88 -18.27 -20.15
CA ALA A 184 -9.96 -18.98 -19.48
C ALA A 184 -10.94 -19.60 -20.48
N ASP A 185 -11.11 -20.92 -20.40
CA ASP A 185 -11.98 -21.72 -21.25
C ASP A 185 -12.55 -22.89 -20.43
N PRO A 186 -13.87 -22.93 -20.17
CA PRO A 186 -14.51 -24.02 -19.43
C PRO A 186 -14.33 -25.41 -20.07
N SER A 187 -14.11 -25.47 -21.38
CA SER A 187 -13.90 -26.70 -22.13
C SER A 187 -12.44 -27.04 -22.39
N GLY A 188 -11.51 -26.15 -22.02
CA GLY A 188 -10.08 -26.30 -22.29
C GLY A 188 -9.43 -27.45 -21.52
N GLY A 189 -8.47 -28.15 -22.14
CA GLY A 189 -7.76 -29.28 -21.51
C GLY A 189 -6.61 -28.90 -20.56
N HIS A 190 -6.52 -27.63 -20.14
CA HIS A 190 -5.46 -27.15 -19.26
C HIS A 190 -6.06 -26.44 -18.04
N PHE A 191 -5.23 -26.31 -17.01
CA PHE A 191 -5.58 -25.59 -15.79
C PHE A 191 -4.52 -24.54 -15.47
N ARG A 192 -4.99 -23.38 -15.04
CA ARG A 192 -4.13 -22.33 -14.51
C ARG A 192 -4.23 -22.27 -13.00
N VAL A 193 -3.09 -22.43 -12.34
CA VAL A 193 -2.93 -22.37 -10.88
C VAL A 193 -2.02 -21.20 -10.52
N GLY A 194 -2.62 -20.07 -10.15
CA GLY A 194 -1.90 -18.81 -9.99
C GLY A 194 -1.21 -18.38 -11.29
N THR A 195 0.12 -18.43 -11.33
CA THR A 195 0.93 -18.08 -12.52
C THR A 195 1.32 -19.27 -13.39
N ARG A 196 1.02 -20.51 -12.96
CA ARG A 196 1.42 -21.73 -13.67
C ARG A 196 0.30 -22.22 -14.57
N LEU A 197 0.66 -22.61 -15.79
CA LEU A 197 -0.18 -23.38 -16.71
C LEU A 197 0.19 -24.85 -16.54
N MET A 198 -0.80 -25.72 -16.39
CA MET A 198 -0.61 -27.15 -16.11
C MET A 198 -1.57 -27.97 -16.97
N THR A 199 -1.13 -29.14 -17.42
CA THR A 199 -2.01 -30.14 -18.04
C THR A 199 -2.90 -30.82 -16.99
N GLU A 200 -3.84 -31.65 -17.41
CA GLU A 200 -4.72 -32.40 -16.50
C GLU A 200 -3.94 -33.33 -15.56
N ASP A 201 -2.95 -34.06 -16.08
CA ASP A 201 -2.12 -34.98 -15.29
C ASP A 201 -1.26 -34.22 -14.27
N GLU A 202 -0.68 -33.09 -14.69
CA GLU A 202 0.12 -32.23 -13.81
C GLU A 202 -0.72 -31.60 -12.69
N MET A 203 -1.98 -31.27 -12.99
CA MET A 203 -2.94 -30.79 -12.01
C MET A 203 -3.22 -31.86 -10.94
N ILE A 204 -3.44 -33.11 -11.35
CA ILE A 204 -3.68 -34.23 -10.43
C ILE A 204 -2.46 -34.44 -9.52
N GLN A 205 -1.26 -34.55 -10.10
CA GLN A 205 -0.01 -34.72 -9.33
C GLN A 205 0.26 -33.55 -8.37
N PHE A 206 -0.07 -32.32 -8.79
CA PHE A 206 0.08 -31.16 -7.91
C PHE A 206 -0.90 -31.19 -6.74
N ALA A 207 -2.14 -31.60 -6.98
CA ALA A 207 -3.14 -31.77 -5.93
C ALA A 207 -2.76 -32.90 -4.97
N GLU A 208 -2.21 -34.02 -5.45
CA GLU A 208 -1.78 -35.15 -4.62
C GLU A 208 -0.69 -34.74 -3.63
N ARG A 209 0.30 -33.95 -4.07
CA ARG A 209 1.30 -33.34 -3.17
C ARG A 209 0.71 -32.40 -2.12
N LYS A 210 -0.53 -31.95 -2.32
CA LYS A 210 -1.32 -31.15 -1.38
C LYS A 210 -2.39 -31.98 -0.65
N GLY A 211 -2.23 -33.31 -0.63
CA GLY A 211 -3.10 -34.22 0.11
C GLY A 211 -4.42 -34.54 -0.58
N PHE A 212 -4.51 -34.36 -1.90
CA PHE A 212 -5.62 -34.90 -2.69
C PHE A 212 -5.45 -36.42 -2.83
N ALA A 213 -6.54 -37.17 -2.68
CA ALA A 213 -6.57 -38.60 -2.95
C ALA A 213 -7.50 -38.85 -4.14
N ALA A 214 -6.93 -39.30 -5.27
CA ALA A 214 -7.67 -39.59 -6.50
C ALA A 214 -8.77 -40.64 -6.28
N PHE A 215 -8.55 -41.55 -5.34
CA PHE A 215 -9.49 -42.55 -4.85
C PHE A 215 -9.58 -42.45 -3.33
N PRO A 216 -10.76 -42.19 -2.74
CA PRO A 216 -10.89 -42.27 -1.29
C PRO A 216 -10.57 -43.70 -0.84
N ALA A 217 -9.75 -43.83 0.21
CA ALA A 217 -9.31 -45.12 0.77
C ALA A 217 -10.47 -46.02 1.25
N ASP A 218 -11.69 -45.50 1.32
CA ASP A 218 -12.89 -46.24 1.73
C ASP A 218 -13.51 -47.14 0.64
N ALA A 219 -12.97 -47.16 -0.59
CA ALA A 219 -13.49 -48.02 -1.67
C ALA A 219 -12.99 -49.49 -1.63
N LEU A 220 -12.13 -49.87 -0.67
CA LEU A 220 -11.59 -51.24 -0.55
C LEU A 220 -11.84 -51.88 0.83
N GLY A 221 -12.83 -51.42 1.58
CA GLY A 221 -13.00 -51.79 3.00
C GLY A 221 -14.41 -52.18 3.45
N SER A 222 -15.23 -52.82 2.62
CA SER A 222 -16.50 -53.42 3.11
C SER A 222 -16.89 -54.70 2.37
N SER A 223 -15.96 -55.66 2.32
CA SER A 223 -16.30 -57.08 2.13
C SER A 223 -16.30 -57.76 3.50
N ARG A 224 -17.27 -57.41 4.36
CA ARG A 224 -17.62 -58.28 5.50
C ARG A 224 -18.57 -59.35 5.00
N GLN A 225 -18.02 -60.54 4.89
CA GLN A 225 -18.71 -61.81 4.78
C GLN A 225 -19.99 -61.81 5.63
N HIS A 226 -21.15 -62.02 4.99
CA HIS A 226 -22.27 -62.70 5.62
C HIS A 226 -22.32 -64.08 4.99
N GLY A 227 -21.54 -64.98 5.58
CA GLY A 227 -21.69 -66.41 5.38
C GLY A 227 -23.02 -66.85 5.97
N ALA A 228 -23.76 -67.57 5.14
CA ALA A 228 -24.95 -68.30 5.51
C ALA A 228 -24.68 -69.26 6.68
N ALA A 229 -25.59 -69.30 7.65
CA ALA A 229 -25.77 -70.46 8.51
C ALA A 229 -27.28 -70.79 8.50
N LEU A 230 -27.63 -71.70 7.59
CA LEU A 230 -28.78 -72.58 7.74
C LEU A 230 -28.45 -73.60 8.82
N SER A 231 -29.26 -73.68 9.86
CA SER A 231 -29.64 -74.90 10.60
C SER A 231 -30.77 -74.55 11.55
#